data_AF-A0A6N7KJ80-F1
#
_entry.id   AF-A0A6N7KJ80-F1
#
_cell.length_a   1.000
_cell.length_b   1.000
_cell.length_c   1.000
_cell.angle_alpha   90.00
_cell.angle_beta   90.00
_cell.angle_gamma   90.00
#
_symmetry.space_group_name_H-M   'P 1'
#
loop_
_entity.id
_entity.type
_entity.pdbx_description
1 polymer ?
#
loop_
_entity_poly.entity_id
_entity_poly.type
_entity_poly.pdbx_seq_one_letter_code
_entity_poly.pdbx_strand_id
1 'polypeptide(L)'
;MAQRPSGGADLTNAYPGQAASPAAATPSTATALPTAATPSTATALPGAAVAAPPVPLPEALAHAAGGPLYWMPTQDTPPTPTTPLVPPAAPTSGFDVEAIRREFPQLHREVNGRPLVWLDNGATTLKPRQVVEAIAEHYATGTSNVHRGAHTLAKQATQIYEEGRAEAAKLLGTPDPDEIVFVRGTTEAVNLVAQSWGRANLGLGDEILVSAAEHHSNLVPWQLIAKERRARVVPIPLLPDGQLDQDAYRDLLGFRTKLVALTHASNVLGTVPPVAEMTALAHRYGAKVLVDGAQAVSHFPVDVTALDADFYTFSGHKIFAPTGIGVLYGKRDLLEAMPPYQGGGNMIDSVSFDETTYAPVPHRLEAGTGHIAGVAGLRAALRYLSGLDRQAATAHEEQLTAYAMAALATVPGLQLIGNAPGKIGVLTFLLAGTDPIDLAGALDQQGIAVRAGHHCAQPALAAFGLQSAVRASLALYNTVQDVDDLVAALQGIQAATAAS
;
A
#
# COMPACT_ATOMS: atom_id res chain seq x y z
N MET A 1 20.35 15.55 -54.26
CA MET A 1 21.56 16.24 -54.75
C MET A 1 21.43 17.70 -54.32
N ALA A 2 22.17 18.15 -53.29
CA ALA A 2 23.56 18.63 -53.35
C ALA A 2 23.65 20.01 -54.06
N GLN A 3 24.26 21.07 -53.53
CA GLN A 3 25.02 21.30 -52.28
C GLN A 3 25.04 22.84 -52.00
N ARG A 4 25.21 23.26 -50.73
CA ARG A 4 25.87 24.56 -50.38
C ARG A 4 27.37 24.24 -50.13
N PRO A 5 28.34 25.14 -50.43
CA PRO A 5 28.70 26.31 -49.58
C PRO A 5 29.00 27.56 -50.46
N SER A 6 29.73 28.65 -50.12
CA SER A 6 30.52 29.09 -48.92
C SER A 6 30.75 30.62 -48.98
N GLY A 7 31.00 31.26 -47.82
CA GLY A 7 31.64 32.59 -47.70
C GLY A 7 30.69 33.79 -47.48
N GLY A 8 31.03 34.82 -46.70
CA GLY A 8 32.19 35.01 -45.83
C GLY A 8 32.68 36.47 -45.79
N ALA A 9 32.87 37.04 -44.59
CA ALA A 9 33.44 38.38 -44.29
C ALA A 9 32.62 39.61 -44.74
N ASP A 10 32.67 40.80 -44.11
CA ASP A 10 33.03 41.27 -42.73
C ASP A 10 32.66 42.79 -42.63
N LEU A 11 32.96 43.45 -41.51
CA LEU A 11 33.13 44.91 -41.28
C LEU A 11 31.94 45.81 -40.84
N THR A 12 31.89 46.01 -39.51
CA THR A 12 31.98 47.31 -38.77
C THR A 12 31.24 48.58 -39.25
N ASN A 13 30.39 49.13 -38.35
CA ASN A 13 30.21 50.56 -37.94
C ASN A 13 28.73 50.83 -37.56
N ALA A 14 28.34 51.82 -36.73
CA ALA A 14 28.99 52.54 -35.62
C ALA A 14 27.89 53.34 -34.89
N TYR A 15 28.00 53.54 -33.57
CA TYR A 15 27.20 54.55 -32.85
C TYR A 15 27.78 55.96 -33.10
N PRO A 16 26.91 56.98 -33.25
CA PRO A 16 26.72 57.97 -32.16
C PRO A 16 25.23 58.38 -32.03
N GLY A 17 24.74 59.11 -31.03
CA GLY A 17 25.34 59.71 -29.82
C GLY A 17 24.39 60.79 -29.24
N GLN A 18 24.34 60.91 -27.90
CA GLN A 18 24.41 62.14 -27.07
C GLN A 18 23.89 63.51 -27.62
N ALA A 19 23.31 64.44 -26.85
CA ALA A 19 23.12 64.69 -25.41
C ALA A 19 21.89 65.66 -25.23
N ALA A 20 21.55 66.35 -24.13
CA ALA A 20 22.27 66.72 -22.89
C ALA A 20 21.34 67.13 -21.73
N SER A 21 21.92 67.19 -20.52
CA SER A 21 21.41 67.89 -19.33
C SER A 21 21.93 69.35 -19.29
N PRO A 22 21.43 70.25 -18.41
CA PRO A 22 22.11 70.54 -17.13
C PRO A 22 21.13 70.80 -15.94
N ALA A 23 21.42 70.40 -14.68
CA ALA A 23 22.21 71.07 -13.61
C ALA A 23 21.56 72.37 -13.03
N ALA A 24 21.70 72.79 -11.75
CA ALA A 24 22.09 72.19 -10.45
C ALA A 24 21.92 73.26 -9.33
N ALA A 25 21.86 72.89 -8.02
CA ALA A 25 22.38 73.63 -6.84
C ALA A 25 21.83 73.12 -5.47
N THR A 26 22.56 73.38 -4.38
CA THR A 26 22.40 72.89 -2.97
C THR A 26 22.47 74.12 -1.99
N PRO A 27 22.74 74.06 -0.64
CA PRO A 27 22.87 72.98 0.38
C PRO A 27 22.29 73.27 1.83
N SER A 28 22.53 72.33 2.78
CA SER A 28 22.63 72.49 4.28
C SER A 28 21.34 72.53 5.14
N THR A 29 21.26 72.08 6.42
CA THR A 29 22.25 71.76 7.50
C THR A 29 21.88 70.57 8.44
N ALA A 30 22.90 69.83 8.93
CA ALA A 30 23.16 69.18 10.25
C ALA A 30 22.01 68.76 11.23
N THR A 31 22.07 67.62 11.95
CA THR A 31 23.04 67.16 13.01
C THR A 31 22.94 65.63 13.23
N ALA A 32 23.72 64.91 14.08
CA ALA A 32 25.13 64.93 14.50
C ALA A 32 25.43 63.60 15.26
N LEU A 33 26.67 63.08 15.19
CA LEU A 33 27.13 61.87 15.92
C LEU A 33 27.54 62.17 17.38
N PRO A 34 27.67 61.14 18.22
CA PRO A 34 28.86 61.06 19.08
C PRO A 34 29.63 59.72 18.94
N THR A 35 30.93 59.79 19.18
CA THR A 35 31.89 58.67 19.10
C THR A 35 32.62 58.44 20.42
N ALA A 36 32.98 57.17 20.65
CA ALA A 36 34.13 56.68 21.43
C ALA A 36 34.12 56.81 22.97
N ALA A 37 34.17 55.64 23.62
CA ALA A 37 35.06 55.37 24.76
C ALA A 37 35.55 53.91 24.67
N THR A 38 36.85 53.68 24.88
CA THR A 38 37.52 52.37 24.90
C THR A 38 37.88 51.98 26.35
N PRO A 39 38.72 50.96 26.60
CA PRO A 39 38.29 49.60 26.91
C PRO A 39 38.52 49.21 28.38
N SER A 40 37.86 48.16 28.88
CA SER A 40 38.26 47.53 30.15
C SER A 40 38.15 46.01 30.13
N THR A 41 39.27 45.38 30.46
CA THR A 41 39.41 44.07 31.12
C THR A 41 38.68 42.87 30.50
N ALA A 42 39.45 42.08 29.76
CA ALA A 42 39.15 40.67 29.58
C ALA A 42 39.14 39.92 30.93
N THR A 43 38.18 39.03 31.11
CA THR A 43 38.30 37.88 32.02
C THR A 43 38.09 36.62 31.19
N ALA A 44 39.07 35.73 31.20
CA ALA A 44 38.98 34.47 30.47
C ALA A 44 37.82 33.61 31.02
N LEU A 45 37.09 32.94 30.13
CA LEU A 45 36.26 31.80 30.53
C LEU A 45 37.19 30.64 30.90
N PRO A 46 37.19 30.16 32.17
CA PRO A 46 37.88 28.93 32.50
C PRO A 46 37.09 27.76 31.94
N GLY A 47 37.76 26.85 31.24
CA GLY A 47 37.13 25.61 30.81
C GLY A 47 36.85 24.70 32.00
N ALA A 48 35.59 24.33 32.19
CA ALA A 48 35.18 23.09 32.84
C ALA A 48 33.75 22.77 32.40
N ALA A 49 33.57 21.77 31.52
CA ALA A 49 32.26 21.22 31.25
C ALA A 49 31.79 20.45 32.50
N VAL A 50 30.97 21.09 33.34
CA VAL A 50 30.30 20.40 34.44
C VAL A 50 29.23 19.51 33.83
N ALA A 51 29.49 18.21 33.82
CA ALA A 51 28.51 17.23 33.36
C ALA A 51 27.25 17.31 34.25
N ALA A 52 26.10 17.58 33.63
CA ALA A 52 24.82 17.41 34.30
C ALA A 52 24.65 15.92 34.67
N PRO A 53 24.13 15.58 35.85
CA PRO A 53 23.89 14.19 36.21
C PRO A 53 22.82 13.58 35.26
N PRO A 54 22.94 12.28 34.93
CA PRO A 54 21.98 11.64 34.03
C PRO A 54 20.57 11.63 34.64
N VAL A 55 19.58 11.99 33.82
CA VAL A 55 18.17 11.82 34.17
C VAL A 55 17.86 10.31 34.19
N PRO A 56 17.26 9.77 35.27
CA PRO A 56 16.93 8.34 35.33
C PRO A 56 15.91 7.94 34.26
N LEU A 57 16.10 6.76 33.67
CA LEU A 57 15.07 6.12 32.85
C LEU A 57 13.87 5.71 33.75
N PRO A 58 12.64 5.66 33.22
CA PRO A 58 11.50 5.08 33.93
C PRO A 58 11.80 3.63 34.38
N GLU A 59 11.33 3.23 35.56
CA GLU A 59 11.68 1.95 36.21
C GLU A 59 11.39 0.71 35.35
N ALA A 60 10.45 0.80 34.40
CA ALA A 60 10.16 -0.23 33.41
C ALA A 60 11.36 -0.62 32.50
N LEU A 61 12.40 0.21 32.41
CA LEU A 61 13.65 -0.10 31.69
C LEU A 61 14.84 -0.39 32.61
N ALA A 62 14.75 -0.07 33.90
CA ALA A 62 15.84 -0.32 34.86
C ALA A 62 16.01 -1.82 35.18
N HIS A 63 14.92 -2.59 35.14
CA HIS A 63 14.97 -4.04 35.34
C HIS A 63 15.58 -4.85 34.18
N ALA A 64 15.93 -4.21 33.05
CA ALA A 64 16.59 -4.87 31.92
C ALA A 64 18.14 -4.87 32.02
N ALA A 65 18.73 -4.17 33.00
CA ALA A 65 20.18 -4.00 33.12
C ALA A 65 20.77 -4.85 34.27
N GLY A 66 20.77 -6.18 34.13
CA GLY A 66 21.41 -7.05 35.13
C GLY A 66 21.15 -8.56 35.07
N GLY A 67 20.33 -9.05 34.14
CA GLY A 67 20.06 -10.49 33.97
C GLY A 67 20.43 -10.99 32.57
N PRO A 68 20.67 -12.31 32.39
CA PRO A 68 20.96 -12.88 31.08
C PRO A 68 19.74 -12.77 30.16
N LEU A 69 19.83 -11.89 29.16
CA LEU A 69 18.87 -11.78 28.06
C LEU A 69 19.03 -12.98 27.12
N TYR A 70 18.42 -14.12 27.44
CA TYR A 70 17.78 -15.05 26.51
C TYR A 70 17.15 -16.22 27.30
N TRP A 71 15.89 -16.53 27.03
CA TRP A 71 15.32 -17.84 27.42
C TRP A 71 15.87 -18.91 26.47
N MET A 72 16.97 -19.55 26.86
CA MET A 72 17.33 -20.87 26.35
C MET A 72 16.89 -21.90 27.40
N PRO A 73 16.05 -22.90 27.06
CA PRO A 73 15.85 -24.03 27.94
C PRO A 73 17.18 -24.77 28.09
N THR A 74 17.55 -25.07 29.34
CA THR A 74 18.80 -25.72 29.68
C THR A 74 18.91 -27.11 29.08
N GLN A 75 20.10 -27.47 28.58
CA GLN A 75 20.38 -28.83 28.12
C GLN A 75 20.41 -29.79 29.31
N ASP A 76 19.44 -30.70 29.36
CA ASP A 76 19.64 -32.01 29.98
C ASP A 76 19.89 -33.06 28.88
N THR A 77 20.79 -33.99 29.21
CA THR A 77 21.36 -35.09 28.43
C THR A 77 20.46 -35.68 27.31
N PRO A 78 20.97 -35.88 26.07
CA PRO A 78 20.15 -36.39 24.97
C PRO A 78 19.71 -37.85 25.17
N PRO A 79 18.43 -38.19 25.00
CA PRO A 79 17.99 -39.58 24.92
C PRO A 79 18.43 -40.19 23.57
N THR A 80 19.05 -41.36 23.65
CA THR A 80 19.43 -42.17 22.47
C THR A 80 18.21 -42.47 21.60
N PRO A 81 18.25 -42.22 20.27
CA PRO A 81 17.09 -42.44 19.41
C PRO A 81 16.90 -43.93 19.11
N THR A 82 15.98 -44.58 19.84
CA THR A 82 15.55 -45.97 19.57
C THR A 82 14.03 -46.09 19.59
N THR A 83 13.37 -45.51 18.59
CA THR A 83 11.96 -45.79 18.24
C THR A 83 11.86 -45.90 16.71
N PRO A 84 11.10 -46.85 16.14
CA PRO A 84 11.17 -47.13 14.70
C PRO A 84 10.60 -46.01 13.82
N LEU A 85 11.02 -45.97 12.55
CA LEU A 85 10.32 -45.17 11.54
C LEU A 85 8.85 -45.60 11.46
N VAL A 86 7.96 -44.76 11.98
CA VAL A 86 6.59 -44.70 11.49
C VAL A 86 6.69 -44.23 10.02
N PRO A 87 6.18 -44.98 9.03
CA PRO A 87 6.19 -44.50 7.66
C PRO A 87 5.38 -43.19 7.61
N PRO A 88 5.81 -42.18 6.85
CA PRO A 88 5.04 -40.95 6.73
C PRO A 88 3.63 -41.30 6.27
N ALA A 89 2.62 -40.81 7.01
CA ALA A 89 1.26 -40.81 6.51
C ALA A 89 1.30 -40.15 5.12
N ALA A 90 0.67 -40.79 4.14
CA ALA A 90 0.82 -40.41 2.74
C ALA A 90 0.54 -38.90 2.57
N PRO A 91 1.35 -38.17 1.77
CA PRO A 91 1.10 -36.76 1.52
C PRO A 91 -0.25 -36.61 0.83
N THR A 92 -1.27 -36.20 1.57
CA THR A 92 -2.47 -35.64 0.99
C THR A 92 -2.05 -34.35 0.31
N SER A 93 -2.08 -34.35 -1.03
CA SER A 93 -1.90 -33.15 -1.85
C SER A 93 -2.89 -32.09 -1.40
N GLY A 94 -2.43 -31.12 -0.61
CA GLY A 94 -3.26 -30.18 0.12
C GLY A 94 -2.41 -29.20 0.93
N PHE A 95 -3.02 -28.05 1.22
CA PHE A 95 -2.37 -26.92 1.87
C PHE A 95 -2.37 -27.10 3.41
N ASP A 96 -1.19 -27.26 4.03
CA ASP A 96 -1.06 -27.40 5.50
C ASP A 96 -1.23 -26.04 6.20
N VAL A 97 -2.49 -25.66 6.43
CA VAL A 97 -2.85 -24.43 7.14
C VAL A 97 -2.25 -24.34 8.55
N GLU A 98 -2.00 -25.46 9.23
CA GLU A 98 -1.40 -25.44 10.57
C GLU A 98 0.11 -25.17 10.53
N ALA A 99 0.82 -25.64 9.48
CA ALA A 99 2.19 -25.20 9.23
C ALA A 99 2.27 -23.68 9.02
N ILE A 100 1.37 -23.14 8.20
CA ILE A 100 1.26 -21.71 7.95
C ILE A 100 0.96 -20.96 9.26
N ARG A 101 -0.04 -21.37 10.06
CA ARG A 101 -0.40 -20.72 11.32
C ARG A 101 0.78 -20.64 12.30
N ARG A 102 1.65 -21.66 12.38
CA ARG A 102 2.87 -21.65 13.21
C ARG A 102 3.89 -20.57 12.84
N GLU A 103 3.76 -19.95 11.67
CA GLU A 103 4.63 -18.87 11.21
C GLU A 103 4.14 -17.48 11.61
N PHE A 104 2.89 -17.31 12.04
CA PHE A 104 2.28 -16.04 12.44
C PHE A 104 2.15 -15.95 13.97
N PRO A 105 3.12 -15.37 14.72
CA PRO A 105 3.13 -15.45 16.18
C PRO A 105 1.91 -14.80 16.83
N GLN A 106 1.34 -13.78 16.20
CA GLN A 106 0.18 -13.04 16.71
C GLN A 106 -1.12 -13.86 16.74
N LEU A 107 -1.24 -14.96 15.98
CA LEU A 107 -2.42 -15.85 16.05
C LEU A 107 -2.50 -16.62 17.39
N HIS A 108 -1.36 -16.90 18.02
CA HIS A 108 -1.26 -17.77 19.20
C HIS A 108 -1.44 -17.03 20.53
N ARG A 109 -2.00 -15.82 20.50
CA ARG A 109 -2.24 -15.00 21.68
C ARG A 109 -3.71 -15.05 22.10
N GLU A 110 -3.97 -14.81 23.37
CA GLU A 110 -5.32 -14.58 23.85
C GLU A 110 -5.74 -13.11 23.72
N VAL A 111 -7.03 -12.88 23.51
CA VAL A 111 -7.71 -11.59 23.58
C VAL A 111 -8.96 -11.79 24.42
N ASN A 112 -9.20 -10.91 25.39
CA ASN A 112 -10.33 -11.01 26.34
C ASN A 112 -10.43 -12.38 27.06
N GLY A 113 -9.28 -13.04 27.31
CA GLY A 113 -9.20 -14.36 27.96
C GLY A 113 -9.62 -15.54 27.06
N ARG A 114 -9.59 -15.36 25.73
CA ARG A 114 -9.96 -16.37 24.73
C ARG A 114 -8.94 -16.42 23.60
N PRO A 115 -8.76 -17.57 22.91
CA PRO A 115 -7.93 -17.64 21.71
C PRO A 115 -8.34 -16.61 20.65
N LEU A 116 -7.38 -16.01 19.97
CA LEU A 116 -7.65 -15.03 18.91
C LEU A 116 -8.17 -15.69 17.63
N VAL A 117 -9.38 -15.33 17.23
CA VAL A 117 -9.94 -15.62 15.90
C VAL A 117 -9.83 -14.34 15.05
N TRP A 118 -8.79 -14.23 14.22
CA TRP A 118 -8.49 -13.02 13.44
C TRP A 118 -9.18 -13.04 12.06
N LEU A 119 -10.19 -12.17 11.89
CA LEU A 119 -11.04 -12.06 10.69
C LEU A 119 -11.13 -10.62 10.12
N ASP A 120 -10.19 -9.72 10.42
CA ASP A 120 -10.10 -8.38 9.81
C ASP A 120 -8.94 -8.26 8.77
N ASN A 121 -8.62 -9.38 8.13
CA ASN A 121 -7.57 -9.50 7.11
C ASN A 121 -7.71 -8.47 5.97
N GLY A 122 -8.94 -8.20 5.53
CA GLY A 122 -9.24 -7.23 4.50
C GLY A 122 -9.03 -5.76 4.91
N ALA A 123 -8.68 -5.48 6.17
CA ALA A 123 -8.13 -4.20 6.61
C ALA A 123 -6.60 -4.29 6.72
N THR A 124 -6.08 -5.28 7.43
CA THR A 124 -4.67 -5.64 7.45
C THR A 124 -4.50 -7.11 7.78
N THR A 125 -3.57 -7.78 7.12
CA THR A 125 -3.17 -9.14 7.52
C THR A 125 -2.16 -9.09 8.66
N LEU A 126 -1.98 -10.21 9.36
CA LEU A 126 -0.90 -10.43 10.31
C LEU A 126 0.43 -10.65 9.57
N LYS A 127 1.54 -10.78 10.31
CA LYS A 127 2.90 -10.84 9.77
C LYS A 127 3.55 -12.18 10.12
N PRO A 128 4.13 -12.92 9.16
CA PRO A 128 4.89 -14.11 9.46
C PRO A 128 6.22 -13.70 10.10
N ARG A 129 6.81 -14.60 10.89
CA ARG A 129 8.04 -14.37 11.67
C ARG A 129 9.17 -13.79 10.81
N GLN A 130 9.33 -14.31 9.60
CA GLN A 130 10.32 -13.91 8.61
C GLN A 130 10.26 -12.41 8.26
N VAL A 131 9.06 -11.81 8.25
CA VAL A 131 8.87 -10.38 7.98
C VAL A 131 9.29 -9.53 9.19
N VAL A 132 8.97 -10.00 10.40
CA VAL A 132 9.36 -9.33 11.66
C VAL A 132 10.88 -9.36 11.82
N GLU A 133 11.50 -10.53 11.59
CA GLU A 133 12.95 -10.75 11.66
C GLU A 133 13.70 -9.89 10.63
N ALA A 134 13.24 -9.81 9.37
CA ALA A 134 13.89 -9.01 8.34
C ALA A 134 13.92 -7.50 8.65
N ILE A 135 12.89 -6.97 9.31
CA ILE A 135 12.86 -5.56 9.77
C ILE A 135 13.82 -5.37 10.95
N ALA A 136 13.79 -6.30 11.92
CA ALA A 136 14.66 -6.25 13.09
C ALA A 136 16.14 -6.34 12.70
N GLU A 137 16.51 -7.23 11.78
CA GLU A 137 17.85 -7.36 11.22
C GLU A 137 18.28 -6.07 10.50
N HIS A 138 17.43 -5.49 9.65
CA HIS A 138 17.75 -4.24 8.96
C HIS A 138 18.11 -3.11 9.95
N TYR A 139 17.36 -2.97 11.05
CA TYR A 139 17.67 -1.96 12.07
C TYR A 139 18.85 -2.32 12.98
N ALA A 140 19.08 -3.61 13.27
CA ALA A 140 20.17 -4.06 14.13
C ALA A 140 21.54 -4.04 13.45
N THR A 141 21.61 -4.40 12.16
CA THR A 141 22.88 -4.64 11.45
C THR A 141 22.93 -4.07 10.03
N GLY A 142 21.78 -3.89 9.36
CA GLY A 142 21.68 -3.54 7.94
C GLY A 142 21.42 -2.06 7.60
N THR A 143 21.41 -1.16 8.59
CA THR A 143 20.94 0.23 8.39
C THR A 143 21.91 1.06 7.55
N SER A 144 21.40 1.56 6.42
CA SER A 144 22.05 2.60 5.63
C SER A 144 21.05 3.29 4.69
N ASN A 145 21.48 4.37 4.03
CA ASN A 145 20.74 4.96 2.92
C ASN A 145 21.15 4.32 1.59
N VAL A 146 20.31 4.46 0.56
CA VAL A 146 20.40 3.74 -0.72
C VAL A 146 21.01 4.58 -1.85
N HIS A 147 21.42 3.89 -2.91
CA HIS A 147 21.98 4.36 -4.20
C HIS A 147 23.31 5.13 -4.12
N ARG A 148 23.35 6.30 -3.45
CA ARG A 148 24.47 7.26 -3.54
C ARG A 148 25.67 6.98 -2.61
N GLY A 149 25.59 5.96 -1.76
CA GLY A 149 26.66 5.64 -0.80
C GLY A 149 27.74 4.70 -1.36
N ALA A 150 29.00 5.13 -1.36
CA ALA A 150 30.13 4.33 -1.87
C ALA A 150 30.56 3.18 -0.92
N HIS A 151 30.15 3.22 0.34
CA HIS A 151 30.55 2.28 1.39
C HIS A 151 29.70 0.99 1.42
N THR A 152 30.22 -0.07 2.04
CA THR A 152 29.63 -1.43 2.03
C THR A 152 28.17 -1.45 2.49
N LEU A 153 27.84 -0.82 3.62
CA LEU A 153 26.47 -0.80 4.15
C LEU A 153 25.46 -0.16 3.20
N ALA A 154 25.85 0.92 2.48
CA ALA A 154 24.96 1.55 1.50
C ALA A 154 24.76 0.66 0.27
N LYS A 155 25.80 -0.05 -0.20
CA LYS A 155 25.68 -1.05 -1.26
C LYS A 155 24.75 -2.19 -0.86
N GLN A 156 24.87 -2.70 0.37
CA GLN A 156 23.99 -3.74 0.91
C GLN A 156 22.55 -3.26 1.06
N ALA A 157 22.31 -2.07 1.60
CA ALA A 157 20.97 -1.47 1.68
C ALA A 157 20.34 -1.28 0.29
N THR A 158 21.13 -0.83 -0.69
CA THR A 158 20.69 -0.67 -2.09
C THR A 158 20.32 -2.02 -2.71
N GLN A 159 21.15 -3.05 -2.49
CA GLN A 159 20.84 -4.40 -2.94
C GLN A 159 19.53 -4.93 -2.33
N ILE A 160 19.30 -4.74 -1.02
CA ILE A 160 18.04 -5.14 -0.38
C ILE A 160 16.83 -4.41 -0.99
N TYR A 161 16.99 -3.12 -1.29
CA TYR A 161 15.94 -2.28 -1.87
C TYR A 161 15.55 -2.72 -3.29
N GLU A 162 16.54 -2.92 -4.16
CA GLU A 162 16.33 -3.35 -5.54
C GLU A 162 15.97 -4.84 -5.68
N GLU A 163 16.45 -5.71 -4.77
CA GLU A 163 15.89 -7.07 -4.65
C GLU A 163 14.41 -7.03 -4.27
N GLY A 164 14.01 -6.14 -3.36
CA GLY A 164 12.59 -5.95 -3.03
C GLY A 164 11.76 -5.54 -4.26
N ARG A 165 12.33 -4.72 -5.15
CA ARG A 165 11.69 -4.30 -6.41
C ARG A 165 11.54 -5.47 -7.37
N ALA A 166 12.60 -6.27 -7.54
CA ALA A 166 12.60 -7.46 -8.39
C ALA A 166 11.61 -8.53 -7.90
N GLU A 167 11.49 -8.78 -6.59
CA GLU A 167 10.48 -9.70 -6.05
C GLU A 167 9.05 -9.17 -6.25
N ALA A 168 8.84 -7.84 -6.26
CA ALA A 168 7.53 -7.24 -6.53
C ALA A 168 7.14 -7.33 -8.00
N ALA A 169 8.10 -7.10 -8.91
CA ALA A 169 7.95 -7.32 -10.35
C ALA A 169 7.57 -8.79 -10.64
N LYS A 170 8.33 -9.73 -10.06
CA LYS A 170 8.08 -11.16 -10.15
C LYS A 170 6.71 -11.58 -9.61
N LEU A 171 6.27 -11.04 -8.46
CA LEU A 171 4.95 -11.35 -7.90
C LEU A 171 3.80 -10.87 -8.81
N LEU A 172 4.00 -9.77 -9.54
CA LEU A 172 3.03 -9.21 -10.47
C LEU A 172 3.16 -9.75 -11.91
N GLY A 173 4.16 -10.58 -12.21
CA GLY A 173 4.37 -11.15 -13.54
C GLY A 173 5.01 -10.22 -14.59
N THR A 174 5.48 -9.02 -14.22
CA THR A 174 6.30 -8.20 -15.16
C THR A 174 7.76 -8.65 -15.15
N PRO A 175 8.43 -8.77 -16.33
CA PRO A 175 9.86 -9.05 -16.43
C PRO A 175 10.75 -7.84 -16.14
N ASP A 176 10.19 -6.63 -15.97
CA ASP A 176 10.92 -5.36 -15.94
C ASP A 176 10.76 -4.66 -14.57
N PRO A 177 11.76 -4.75 -13.67
CA PRO A 177 11.67 -4.13 -12.34
C PRO A 177 11.49 -2.62 -12.36
N ASP A 178 11.87 -1.91 -13.44
CA ASP A 178 11.70 -0.46 -13.51
C ASP A 178 10.24 -0.01 -13.68
N GLU A 179 9.34 -0.96 -14.02
CA GLU A 179 7.89 -0.75 -14.02
C GLU A 179 7.30 -0.69 -12.60
N ILE A 180 8.10 -0.97 -11.56
CA ILE A 180 7.71 -0.99 -10.15
C ILE A 180 8.22 0.26 -9.43
N VAL A 181 7.28 1.07 -8.94
CA VAL A 181 7.52 2.25 -8.09
C VAL A 181 7.05 1.96 -6.66
N PHE A 182 7.93 2.19 -5.67
CA PHE A 182 7.58 2.10 -4.27
C PHE A 182 6.86 3.35 -3.77
N VAL A 183 5.78 3.12 -3.03
CA VAL A 183 4.94 4.15 -2.40
C VAL A 183 4.56 3.70 -0.99
N ARG A 184 3.86 4.55 -0.22
CA ARG A 184 3.36 4.20 1.13
C ARG A 184 2.22 3.18 1.14
N GLY A 185 1.56 2.95 0.00
CA GLY A 185 0.42 2.05 -0.18
C GLY A 185 -0.42 2.39 -1.42
N THR A 186 -1.42 1.57 -1.76
CA THR A 186 -2.36 1.77 -2.87
C THR A 186 -2.88 3.20 -2.96
N THR A 187 -3.27 3.80 -1.84
CA THR A 187 -3.78 5.18 -1.81
C THR A 187 -2.80 6.20 -2.39
N GLU A 188 -1.50 6.04 -2.15
CA GLU A 188 -0.49 6.93 -2.73
C GLU A 188 -0.21 6.58 -4.20
N ALA A 189 -0.21 5.30 -4.58
CA ALA A 189 -0.10 4.88 -5.98
C ALA A 189 -1.21 5.49 -6.86
N VAL A 190 -2.48 5.42 -6.43
CA VAL A 190 -3.59 6.02 -7.18
C VAL A 190 -3.48 7.55 -7.22
N ASN A 191 -3.05 8.19 -6.12
CA ASN A 191 -2.82 9.64 -6.12
C ASN A 191 -1.68 10.05 -7.07
N LEU A 192 -0.59 9.28 -7.13
CA LEU A 192 0.52 9.49 -8.06
C LEU A 192 0.01 9.48 -9.51
N VAL A 193 -0.71 8.43 -9.91
CA VAL A 193 -1.28 8.32 -11.27
C VAL A 193 -2.28 9.45 -11.54
N ALA A 194 -3.18 9.77 -10.61
CA ALA A 194 -4.13 10.88 -10.78
C ALA A 194 -3.44 12.25 -10.90
N GLN A 195 -2.41 12.52 -10.09
CA GLN A 195 -1.73 13.83 -10.03
C GLN A 195 -0.66 14.02 -11.10
N SER A 196 -0.11 12.93 -11.64
CA SER A 196 0.86 12.94 -12.73
C SER A 196 0.19 12.63 -14.08
N TRP A 197 -0.12 11.36 -14.36
CA TRP A 197 -0.78 10.97 -15.61
C TRP A 197 -2.11 11.70 -15.82
N GLY A 198 -2.97 11.76 -14.78
CA GLY A 198 -4.28 12.39 -14.87
C GLY A 198 -4.19 13.90 -15.13
N ARG A 199 -3.25 14.61 -14.50
CA ARG A 199 -2.99 16.03 -14.78
C ARG A 199 -2.43 16.27 -16.18
N ALA A 200 -1.64 15.34 -16.73
CA ALA A 200 -1.11 15.48 -18.08
C ALA A 200 -2.18 15.18 -19.16
N ASN A 201 -3.05 14.18 -18.94
CA ASN A 201 -3.87 13.57 -19.99
C ASN A 201 -5.37 13.89 -19.94
N LEU A 202 -5.92 14.38 -18.81
CA LEU A 202 -7.35 14.72 -18.68
C LEU A 202 -7.62 16.18 -19.03
N GLY A 203 -8.76 16.43 -19.68
CA GLY A 203 -9.27 17.76 -20.02
C GLY A 203 -10.79 17.90 -19.89
N LEU A 204 -11.32 18.95 -20.52
CA LEU A 204 -12.72 19.35 -20.41
C LEU A 204 -13.66 18.29 -21.02
N GLY A 205 -14.52 17.72 -20.17
CA GLY A 205 -15.59 16.83 -20.58
C GLY A 205 -15.18 15.37 -20.82
N ASP A 206 -13.89 15.05 -20.63
CA ASP A 206 -13.38 13.68 -20.55
C ASP A 206 -14.02 12.90 -19.40
N GLU A 207 -14.00 11.58 -19.47
CA GLU A 207 -14.67 10.66 -18.55
C GLU A 207 -13.67 9.70 -17.91
N ILE A 208 -13.78 9.58 -16.58
CA ILE A 208 -13.11 8.57 -15.76
C ILE A 208 -14.21 7.62 -15.29
N LEU A 209 -14.21 6.40 -15.82
CA LEU A 209 -15.14 5.36 -15.37
C LEU A 209 -14.57 4.73 -14.09
N VAL A 210 -15.38 4.63 -13.03
CA VAL A 210 -14.94 4.11 -11.72
C VAL A 210 -15.98 3.11 -11.25
N SER A 211 -15.57 1.92 -10.82
CA SER A 211 -16.54 0.92 -10.36
C SER A 211 -17.26 1.33 -9.07
N ALA A 212 -18.56 1.02 -8.96
CA ALA A 212 -19.29 1.27 -7.71
C ALA A 212 -18.86 0.36 -6.55
N ALA A 213 -18.04 -0.66 -6.80
CA ALA A 213 -17.38 -1.49 -5.78
C ALA A 213 -16.04 -0.90 -5.27
N GLU A 214 -15.60 0.25 -5.78
CA GLU A 214 -14.30 0.83 -5.39
C GLU A 214 -14.21 1.22 -3.90
N HIS A 215 -13.04 0.96 -3.34
CA HIS A 215 -12.58 1.59 -2.12
C HIS A 215 -12.37 3.11 -2.36
N HIS A 216 -12.58 3.94 -1.34
CA HIS A 216 -12.45 5.41 -1.43
C HIS A 216 -11.10 5.87 -2.01
N SER A 217 -10.02 5.12 -1.77
CA SER A 217 -8.69 5.37 -2.36
C SER A 217 -8.66 5.32 -3.89
N ASN A 218 -9.55 4.55 -4.53
CA ASN A 218 -9.70 4.47 -5.98
C ASN A 218 -10.93 5.24 -6.50
N LEU A 219 -11.42 6.23 -5.73
CA LEU A 219 -12.52 7.12 -6.12
C LEU A 219 -12.18 8.59 -5.87
N VAL A 220 -11.75 8.93 -4.64
CA VAL A 220 -11.50 10.32 -4.23
C VAL A 220 -10.41 11.00 -5.07
N PRO A 221 -9.27 10.36 -5.42
CA PRO A 221 -8.26 11.00 -6.27
C PRO A 221 -8.80 11.37 -7.65
N TRP A 222 -9.67 10.53 -8.23
CA TRP A 222 -10.33 10.78 -9.50
C TRP A 222 -11.32 11.94 -9.42
N GLN A 223 -12.09 12.04 -8.33
CA GLN A 223 -12.99 13.18 -8.08
C GLN A 223 -12.20 14.51 -7.96
N LEU A 224 -11.05 14.49 -7.27
CA LEU A 224 -10.19 15.66 -7.10
C LEU A 224 -9.60 16.12 -8.45
N ILE A 225 -8.98 15.22 -9.22
CA ILE A 225 -8.39 15.59 -10.52
C ILE A 225 -9.48 15.93 -11.56
N ALA A 226 -10.63 15.25 -11.55
CA ALA A 226 -11.74 15.59 -12.44
C ALA A 226 -12.25 17.01 -12.20
N LYS A 227 -12.35 17.45 -10.93
CA LYS A 227 -12.69 18.83 -10.58
C LYS A 227 -11.66 19.85 -11.07
N GLU A 228 -10.36 19.55 -10.97
CA GLU A 228 -9.28 20.40 -11.47
C GLU A 228 -9.31 20.51 -13.01
N ARG A 229 -9.42 19.37 -13.70
CA ARG A 229 -9.29 19.24 -15.15
C ARG A 229 -10.60 19.45 -15.92
N ARG A 230 -11.72 19.58 -15.21
CA ARG A 230 -13.10 19.65 -15.74
C ARG A 230 -13.54 18.37 -16.49
N ALA A 231 -13.02 17.23 -16.06
CA ALA A 231 -13.49 15.90 -16.47
C ALA A 231 -14.70 15.47 -15.61
N ARG A 232 -15.29 14.31 -15.90
CA ARG A 232 -16.36 13.68 -15.12
C ARG A 232 -15.89 12.34 -14.54
N VAL A 233 -16.32 12.04 -13.32
CA VAL A 233 -16.29 10.68 -12.77
C VAL A 233 -17.65 10.03 -13.04
N VAL A 234 -17.64 8.83 -13.62
CA VAL A 234 -18.85 8.11 -14.04
C VAL A 234 -18.86 6.73 -13.38
N PRO A 235 -19.88 6.39 -12.57
CA PRO A 235 -19.92 5.09 -11.88
C PRO A 235 -20.30 3.95 -12.82
N ILE A 236 -19.55 2.84 -12.77
CA ILE A 236 -19.98 1.55 -13.34
C ILE A 236 -20.87 0.88 -12.28
N PRO A 237 -22.16 0.60 -12.55
CA PRO A 237 -23.09 0.13 -11.53
C PRO A 237 -22.86 -1.34 -11.12
N LEU A 238 -23.46 -1.69 -9.99
CA LEU A 238 -23.50 -3.05 -9.46
C LEU A 238 -24.85 -3.71 -9.78
N LEU A 239 -24.82 -5.00 -10.07
CA LEU A 239 -25.98 -5.88 -10.10
C LEU A 239 -26.42 -6.22 -8.65
N PRO A 240 -27.67 -6.68 -8.43
CA PRO A 240 -28.19 -6.98 -7.08
C PRO A 240 -27.44 -8.08 -6.31
N ASP A 241 -26.63 -8.90 -6.98
CA ASP A 241 -25.76 -9.91 -6.37
C ASP A 241 -24.36 -9.39 -6.02
N GLY A 242 -24.03 -8.15 -6.39
CA GLY A 242 -22.73 -7.51 -6.18
C GLY A 242 -21.71 -7.72 -7.31
N GLN A 243 -22.09 -8.29 -8.46
CA GLN A 243 -21.25 -8.25 -9.67
C GLN A 243 -21.27 -6.86 -10.32
N LEU A 244 -20.20 -6.48 -11.03
CA LEU A 244 -20.22 -5.26 -11.86
C LEU A 244 -21.06 -5.51 -13.12
N ASP A 245 -21.96 -4.58 -13.43
CA ASP A 245 -22.81 -4.65 -14.61
C ASP A 245 -21.98 -4.48 -15.90
N GLN A 246 -21.79 -5.60 -16.61
CA GLN A 246 -21.00 -5.65 -17.83
C GLN A 246 -21.72 -5.05 -19.05
N ASP A 247 -23.06 -4.98 -19.04
CA ASP A 247 -23.83 -4.32 -20.09
C ASP A 247 -23.75 -2.81 -19.94
N ALA A 248 -24.01 -2.30 -18.73
CA ALA A 248 -23.80 -0.89 -18.43
C ALA A 248 -22.34 -0.45 -18.68
N TYR A 249 -21.35 -1.29 -18.35
CA TYR A 249 -19.94 -0.99 -18.66
C TYR A 249 -19.68 -0.86 -20.17
N ARG A 250 -20.27 -1.73 -21.01
CA ARG A 250 -20.19 -1.63 -22.48
C ARG A 250 -20.78 -0.32 -22.99
N ASP A 251 -21.94 0.08 -22.46
CA ASP A 251 -22.68 1.27 -22.90
C ASP A 251 -22.06 2.60 -22.43
N LEU A 252 -21.36 2.58 -21.29
CA LEU A 252 -20.68 3.76 -20.73
C LEU A 252 -19.34 4.10 -21.41
N LEU A 253 -18.74 3.15 -22.15
CA LEU A 253 -17.46 3.35 -22.81
C LEU A 253 -17.60 4.15 -24.12
N GLY A 254 -16.70 5.11 -24.33
CA GLY A 254 -16.65 5.87 -25.57
C GLY A 254 -15.37 6.70 -25.73
N PHE A 255 -15.28 7.49 -26.79
CA PHE A 255 -14.09 8.30 -27.14
C PHE A 255 -13.69 9.36 -26.09
N ARG A 256 -14.60 9.68 -25.17
CA ARG A 256 -14.36 10.58 -24.02
C ARG A 256 -13.82 9.83 -22.81
N THR A 257 -13.98 8.51 -22.73
CA THR A 257 -13.37 7.71 -21.67
C THR A 257 -11.84 7.79 -21.82
N LYS A 258 -11.17 8.36 -20.82
CA LYS A 258 -9.70 8.44 -20.79
C LYS A 258 -9.09 7.46 -19.81
N LEU A 259 -9.79 7.17 -18.72
CA LEU A 259 -9.35 6.18 -17.74
C LEU A 259 -10.54 5.35 -17.22
N VAL A 260 -10.28 4.07 -16.96
CA VAL A 260 -11.14 3.18 -16.20
C VAL A 260 -10.40 2.76 -14.93
N ALA A 261 -11.04 2.92 -13.78
CA ALA A 261 -10.52 2.53 -12.47
C ALA A 261 -11.35 1.36 -11.93
N LEU A 262 -10.70 0.21 -11.75
CA LEU A 262 -11.33 -1.06 -11.39
C LEU A 262 -10.64 -1.69 -10.19
N THR A 263 -11.40 -2.14 -9.20
CA THR A 263 -10.90 -3.07 -8.19
C THR A 263 -10.74 -4.46 -8.80
N HIS A 264 -9.63 -5.14 -8.47
CA HIS A 264 -9.44 -6.53 -8.85
C HIS A 264 -10.18 -7.49 -7.91
N ALA A 265 -10.42 -7.09 -6.66
CA ALA A 265 -11.27 -7.81 -5.71
C ALA A 265 -11.84 -6.86 -4.65
N SER A 266 -13.16 -6.78 -4.55
CA SER A 266 -13.83 -5.80 -3.68
C SER A 266 -13.56 -6.04 -2.19
N ASN A 267 -13.18 -4.98 -1.47
CA ASN A 267 -12.91 -5.05 -0.02
C ASN A 267 -14.16 -5.20 0.87
N VAL A 268 -15.36 -5.17 0.29
CA VAL A 268 -16.66 -5.30 0.97
C VAL A 268 -17.46 -6.46 0.41
N LEU A 269 -17.56 -6.59 -0.93
CA LEU A 269 -18.40 -7.61 -1.54
C LEU A 269 -17.65 -8.93 -1.79
N GLY A 270 -16.31 -8.90 -1.80
CA GLY A 270 -15.46 -10.01 -2.23
C GLY A 270 -15.48 -10.28 -3.74
N THR A 271 -16.40 -9.65 -4.49
CA THR A 271 -16.52 -9.75 -5.95
C THR A 271 -15.17 -9.57 -6.65
N VAL A 272 -14.85 -10.48 -7.56
CA VAL A 272 -13.70 -10.41 -8.48
C VAL A 272 -14.24 -10.10 -9.88
N PRO A 273 -14.11 -8.87 -10.40
CA PRO A 273 -14.54 -8.55 -11.75
C PRO A 273 -13.69 -9.24 -12.83
N PRO A 274 -14.19 -9.43 -14.06
CA PRO A 274 -13.41 -9.98 -15.18
C PRO A 274 -12.45 -8.90 -15.74
N VAL A 275 -11.45 -8.50 -14.94
CA VAL A 275 -10.60 -7.33 -15.23
C VAL A 275 -9.91 -7.44 -16.59
N ALA A 276 -9.40 -8.60 -17.00
CA ALA A 276 -8.77 -8.78 -18.31
C ALA A 276 -9.72 -8.42 -19.48
N GLU A 277 -10.97 -8.89 -19.41
CA GLU A 277 -12.00 -8.59 -20.42
C GLU A 277 -12.38 -7.10 -20.39
N MET A 278 -12.52 -6.53 -19.18
CA MET A 278 -12.84 -5.12 -19.01
C MET A 278 -11.72 -4.21 -19.53
N THR A 279 -10.45 -4.58 -19.33
CA THR A 279 -9.27 -3.87 -19.86
C THR A 279 -9.21 -3.94 -21.37
N ALA A 280 -9.31 -5.15 -21.94
CA ALA A 280 -9.30 -5.35 -23.38
C ALA A 280 -10.43 -4.60 -24.10
N LEU A 281 -11.57 -4.36 -23.42
CA LEU A 281 -12.65 -3.52 -23.94
C LEU A 281 -12.34 -2.02 -23.81
N ALA A 282 -11.80 -1.55 -22.67
CA ALA A 282 -11.41 -0.15 -22.47
C ALA A 282 -10.39 0.32 -23.51
N HIS A 283 -9.39 -0.53 -23.81
CA HIS A 283 -8.34 -0.25 -24.79
C HIS A 283 -8.86 -0.05 -26.21
N ARG A 284 -9.98 -0.68 -26.60
CA ARG A 284 -10.62 -0.45 -27.92
C ARG A 284 -11.13 0.98 -28.09
N TYR A 285 -11.36 1.70 -26.99
CA TYR A 285 -11.71 3.12 -26.97
C TYR A 285 -10.52 4.05 -26.69
N GLY A 286 -9.31 3.49 -26.54
CA GLY A 286 -8.08 4.23 -26.22
C GLY A 286 -7.99 4.71 -24.76
N ALA A 287 -8.87 4.22 -23.88
CA ALA A 287 -8.82 4.50 -22.46
C ALA A 287 -7.68 3.72 -21.78
N LYS A 288 -7.12 4.27 -20.71
CA LYS A 288 -6.13 3.61 -19.85
C LYS A 288 -6.81 2.94 -18.66
N VAL A 289 -6.22 1.88 -18.11
CA VAL A 289 -6.82 1.13 -16.99
C VAL A 289 -5.91 1.11 -15.78
N LEU A 290 -6.42 1.64 -14.66
CA LEU A 290 -5.81 1.44 -13.34
C LEU A 290 -6.57 0.37 -12.57
N VAL A 291 -5.83 -0.60 -12.06
CA VAL A 291 -6.36 -1.71 -11.26
C VAL A 291 -5.96 -1.56 -9.79
N ASP A 292 -6.95 -1.48 -8.90
CA ASP A 292 -6.75 -1.59 -7.44
C ASP A 292 -6.71 -3.07 -7.05
N GLY A 293 -5.49 -3.58 -6.92
CA GLY A 293 -5.18 -4.93 -6.50
C GLY A 293 -5.01 -5.12 -4.99
N ALA A 294 -5.41 -4.14 -4.15
CA ALA A 294 -5.08 -4.13 -2.73
C ALA A 294 -5.59 -5.35 -1.94
N GLN A 295 -6.62 -6.05 -2.42
CA GLN A 295 -7.05 -7.35 -1.87
C GLN A 295 -6.55 -8.53 -2.71
N ALA A 296 -6.68 -8.45 -4.05
CA ALA A 296 -6.43 -9.60 -4.94
C ALA A 296 -5.06 -10.28 -4.72
N VAL A 297 -3.99 -9.50 -4.53
CA VAL A 297 -2.61 -10.02 -4.44
C VAL A 297 -2.40 -10.96 -3.25
N SER A 298 -3.15 -10.84 -2.14
CA SER A 298 -3.07 -11.82 -1.05
C SER A 298 -3.76 -13.15 -1.38
N HIS A 299 -4.91 -13.10 -2.07
CA HIS A 299 -5.81 -14.24 -2.23
C HIS A 299 -5.47 -15.15 -3.43
N PHE A 300 -4.97 -14.59 -4.55
CA PHE A 300 -4.67 -15.37 -5.76
C PHE A 300 -3.45 -14.86 -6.55
N PRO A 301 -2.86 -15.67 -7.46
CA PRO A 301 -1.80 -15.23 -8.35
C PRO A 301 -2.26 -14.08 -9.27
N VAL A 302 -1.37 -13.11 -9.54
CA VAL A 302 -1.66 -11.96 -10.40
C VAL A 302 -0.59 -11.86 -11.47
N ASP A 303 -1.02 -11.63 -12.72
CA ASP A 303 -0.15 -11.34 -13.85
C ASP A 303 -0.65 -10.06 -14.54
N VAL A 304 0.06 -8.95 -14.36
CA VAL A 304 -0.31 -7.63 -14.91
C VAL A 304 -0.15 -7.57 -16.43
N THR A 305 0.71 -8.42 -17.01
CA THR A 305 0.86 -8.56 -18.46
C THR A 305 -0.35 -9.30 -19.05
N ALA A 306 -0.81 -10.37 -18.41
CA ALA A 306 -2.01 -11.10 -18.83
C ALA A 306 -3.31 -10.30 -18.64
N LEU A 307 -3.36 -9.41 -17.65
CA LEU A 307 -4.44 -8.43 -17.45
C LEU A 307 -4.39 -7.24 -18.43
N ASP A 308 -3.25 -7.07 -19.13
CA ASP A 308 -2.87 -5.90 -19.93
C ASP A 308 -3.03 -4.54 -19.20
N ALA A 309 -2.93 -4.55 -17.87
CA ALA A 309 -3.19 -3.37 -17.05
C ALA A 309 -2.19 -2.24 -17.35
N ASP A 310 -2.66 -1.00 -17.53
CA ASP A 310 -1.77 0.15 -17.73
C ASP A 310 -1.10 0.58 -16.41
N PHE A 311 -1.86 0.46 -15.30
CA PHE A 311 -1.38 0.63 -13.93
C PHE A 311 -1.99 -0.44 -13.02
N TYR A 312 -1.23 -0.95 -12.06
CA TYR A 312 -1.72 -1.90 -11.05
C TYR A 312 -1.16 -1.52 -9.67
N THR A 313 -1.96 -1.62 -8.61
CA THR A 313 -1.57 -1.09 -7.29
C THR A 313 -1.86 -2.06 -6.15
N PHE A 314 -0.98 -2.13 -5.14
CA PHE A 314 -1.25 -2.86 -3.90
C PHE A 314 -0.58 -2.24 -2.66
N SER A 315 -1.12 -2.54 -1.48
CA SER A 315 -0.58 -2.16 -0.18
C SER A 315 0.09 -3.34 0.51
N GLY A 316 1.35 -3.16 0.95
CA GLY A 316 2.12 -4.21 1.62
C GLY A 316 1.43 -4.80 2.85
N HIS A 317 0.78 -3.96 3.66
CA HIS A 317 0.14 -4.41 4.91
C HIS A 317 -1.02 -5.39 4.73
N LYS A 318 -1.56 -5.56 3.51
CA LYS A 318 -2.56 -6.58 3.17
C LYS A 318 -1.94 -7.88 2.64
N ILE A 319 -0.71 -7.83 2.12
CA ILE A 319 0.04 -8.99 1.63
C ILE A 319 1.12 -9.46 2.63
N PHE A 320 0.79 -9.43 3.93
CA PHE A 320 1.64 -9.87 5.04
C PHE A 320 2.93 -9.07 5.27
N ALA A 321 3.18 -8.04 4.46
CA ALA A 321 4.30 -7.11 4.61
C ALA A 321 4.00 -6.00 5.66
N PRO A 322 4.96 -5.12 5.97
CA PRO A 322 4.78 -4.02 6.93
C PRO A 322 3.77 -2.96 6.49
N THR A 323 3.40 -2.08 7.41
CA THR A 323 2.75 -0.80 7.11
C THR A 323 3.74 0.19 6.47
N GLY A 324 3.21 1.24 5.84
CA GLY A 324 4.03 2.31 5.27
C GLY A 324 4.74 1.97 3.95
N ILE A 325 4.45 0.81 3.35
CA ILE A 325 4.97 0.39 2.05
C ILE A 325 3.88 -0.23 1.17
N GLY A 326 3.98 0.00 -0.13
CA GLY A 326 3.18 -0.58 -1.19
C GLY A 326 3.79 -0.30 -2.56
N VAL A 327 3.09 -0.69 -3.61
CA VAL A 327 3.60 -0.72 -4.98
C VAL A 327 2.60 -0.08 -5.93
N LEU A 328 3.14 0.74 -6.84
CA LEU A 328 2.56 1.05 -8.13
C LEU A 328 3.36 0.28 -9.19
N TYR A 329 2.69 -0.60 -9.93
CA TYR A 329 3.12 -1.02 -11.26
C TYR A 329 2.54 -0.05 -12.30
N GLY A 330 3.31 0.27 -13.32
CA GLY A 330 2.78 0.84 -14.56
C GLY A 330 3.69 0.56 -15.74
N LYS A 331 3.10 0.45 -16.94
CA LYS A 331 3.87 0.19 -18.17
C LYS A 331 4.98 1.24 -18.35
N ARG A 332 6.20 0.81 -18.72
CA ARG A 332 7.39 1.69 -18.76
C ARG A 332 7.14 2.98 -19.56
N ASP A 333 6.49 2.90 -20.73
CA ASP A 333 6.18 4.06 -21.57
C ASP A 333 5.30 5.11 -20.87
N LEU A 334 4.33 4.65 -20.07
CA LEU A 334 3.46 5.52 -19.28
C LEU A 334 4.19 6.12 -18.08
N LEU A 335 5.07 5.37 -17.41
CA LEU A 335 5.90 5.90 -16.33
C LEU A 335 6.89 6.95 -16.86
N GLU A 336 7.51 6.71 -18.02
CA GLU A 336 8.46 7.63 -18.64
C GLU A 336 7.80 8.92 -19.16
N ALA A 337 6.57 8.83 -19.67
CA ALA A 337 5.77 9.97 -20.11
C ALA A 337 5.15 10.78 -18.94
N MET A 338 5.10 10.20 -17.73
CA MET A 338 4.56 10.87 -16.55
C MET A 338 5.51 11.97 -16.02
N PRO A 339 5.01 13.20 -15.78
CA PRO A 339 5.77 14.20 -15.03
C PRO A 339 5.99 13.76 -13.56
N PRO A 340 6.99 14.29 -12.84
CA PRO A 340 7.17 13.98 -11.42
C PRO A 340 5.94 14.29 -10.56
N TYR A 341 5.67 13.41 -9.60
CA TYR A 341 4.59 13.59 -8.61
C TYR A 341 5.06 14.39 -7.38
N GLN A 342 6.16 13.96 -6.76
CA GLN A 342 6.82 14.64 -5.64
C GLN A 342 8.22 15.08 -6.10
N GLY A 343 8.67 16.25 -5.64
CA GLY A 343 9.99 16.80 -5.95
C GLY A 343 10.92 16.77 -4.75
N GLY A 344 12.19 16.46 -4.97
CA GLY A 344 13.21 16.45 -3.91
C GLY A 344 14.49 15.73 -4.33
N GLY A 345 15.30 15.33 -3.36
CA GLY A 345 16.42 14.42 -3.62
C GLY A 345 15.94 13.06 -4.15
N ASN A 346 16.89 12.22 -4.58
CA ASN A 346 16.66 10.89 -5.17
C ASN A 346 16.06 10.86 -6.58
N MET A 347 15.03 11.67 -6.85
CA MET A 347 14.30 11.67 -8.12
C MET A 347 14.91 12.55 -9.24
N ILE A 348 16.00 13.25 -8.93
CA ILE A 348 16.75 14.13 -9.85
C ILE A 348 17.92 13.42 -10.52
N ASP A 349 18.33 13.95 -11.67
CA ASP A 349 19.61 13.65 -12.33
C ASP A 349 20.58 14.82 -12.08
N SER A 350 20.21 16.04 -12.47
CA SER A 350 20.95 17.27 -12.17
C SER A 350 20.03 18.39 -11.67
N VAL A 351 20.58 19.27 -10.80
CA VAL A 351 19.86 20.39 -10.20
C VAL A 351 20.73 21.66 -10.27
N SER A 352 20.14 22.74 -10.77
CA SER A 352 20.69 24.09 -10.75
C SER A 352 19.60 25.09 -10.32
N PHE A 353 19.94 26.39 -10.23
CA PHE A 353 18.92 27.43 -10.01
C PHE A 353 18.07 27.74 -11.25
N ASP A 354 18.58 27.43 -12.45
CA ASP A 354 17.91 27.73 -13.72
C ASP A 354 17.05 26.54 -14.22
N GLU A 355 17.52 25.31 -14.02
CA GLU A 355 16.89 24.07 -14.52
C GLU A 355 17.13 22.88 -13.56
N THR A 356 16.21 21.92 -13.58
CA THR A 356 16.33 20.60 -12.95
C THR A 356 15.99 19.51 -13.96
N THR A 357 16.87 18.52 -14.09
CA THR A 357 16.62 17.30 -14.87
C THR A 357 16.31 16.14 -13.94
N TYR A 358 15.52 15.18 -14.42
CA TYR A 358 15.00 14.08 -13.60
C TYR A 358 15.66 12.75 -13.92
N ALA A 359 15.76 11.89 -12.91
CA ALA A 359 16.22 10.51 -13.08
C ALA A 359 15.32 9.73 -14.07
N PRO A 360 15.80 8.57 -14.57
CA PRO A 360 14.94 7.55 -15.15
C PRO A 360 13.86 7.07 -14.17
N VAL A 361 12.86 6.38 -14.71
CA VAL A 361 11.94 5.58 -13.88
C VAL A 361 12.66 4.33 -13.38
N PRO A 362 12.34 3.81 -12.18
CA PRO A 362 11.26 4.23 -11.29
C PRO A 362 11.64 5.43 -10.41
N HIS A 363 12.93 5.73 -10.24
CA HIS A 363 13.44 6.70 -9.25
C HIS A 363 12.90 8.13 -9.41
N ARG A 364 12.56 8.57 -10.63
CA ARG A 364 11.81 9.82 -10.90
C ARG A 364 10.57 10.01 -10.02
N LEU A 365 9.94 8.90 -9.62
CA LEU A 365 8.69 8.86 -8.89
C LEU A 365 8.89 8.52 -7.40
N GLU A 366 10.15 8.32 -6.96
CA GLU A 366 10.55 7.95 -5.60
C GLU A 366 11.36 9.08 -4.94
N ALA A 367 10.68 10.20 -4.64
CA ALA A 367 11.30 11.39 -4.05
C ALA A 367 11.72 11.20 -2.58
N GLY A 368 12.91 11.69 -2.24
CA GLY A 368 13.44 11.65 -0.87
C GLY A 368 14.10 10.31 -0.49
N THR A 369 14.23 10.05 0.81
CA THR A 369 14.70 8.74 1.30
C THR A 369 13.51 7.80 1.39
N GLY A 370 13.55 6.68 0.66
CA GLY A 370 12.50 5.67 0.68
C GLY A 370 12.35 4.96 2.03
N HIS A 371 11.27 4.19 2.19
CA HIS A 371 11.00 3.43 3.41
C HIS A 371 11.77 2.09 3.45
N ILE A 372 13.12 2.19 3.50
CA ILE A 372 14.06 1.08 3.26
C ILE A 372 13.78 -0.16 4.14
N ALA A 373 13.53 0.03 5.44
CA ALA A 373 13.21 -1.06 6.36
C ALA A 373 11.89 -1.77 6.01
N GLY A 374 10.90 -1.03 5.52
CA GLY A 374 9.66 -1.60 5.00
C GLY A 374 9.86 -2.33 3.68
N VAL A 375 10.82 -1.92 2.83
CA VAL A 375 11.20 -2.69 1.64
C VAL A 375 11.92 -3.99 2.02
N ALA A 376 12.77 -3.99 3.06
CA ALA A 376 13.35 -5.22 3.61
C ALA A 376 12.26 -6.20 4.10
N GLY A 377 11.28 -5.72 4.87
CA GLY A 377 10.14 -6.52 5.31
C GLY A 377 9.19 -6.92 4.18
N LEU A 378 9.00 -6.07 3.17
CA LEU A 378 8.24 -6.38 1.97
C LEU A 378 8.92 -7.48 1.15
N ARG A 379 10.23 -7.39 0.89
CA ARG A 379 11.01 -8.45 0.24
C ARG A 379 10.82 -9.80 0.96
N ALA A 380 10.83 -9.81 2.29
CA ALA A 380 10.56 -11.02 3.07
C ALA A 380 9.13 -11.55 2.87
N ALA A 381 8.11 -10.69 2.83
CA ALA A 381 6.72 -11.07 2.57
C ALA A 381 6.48 -11.58 1.14
N LEU A 382 7.13 -10.95 0.15
CA LEU A 382 7.07 -11.34 -1.27
C LEU A 382 7.74 -12.71 -1.48
N ARG A 383 8.90 -12.93 -0.84
CA ARG A 383 9.58 -14.25 -0.82
C ARG A 383 8.77 -15.31 -0.08
N TYR A 384 8.12 -14.94 1.03
CA TYR A 384 7.20 -15.81 1.75
C TYR A 384 6.09 -16.29 0.81
N LEU A 385 5.34 -15.37 0.20
CA LEU A 385 4.27 -15.69 -0.74
C LEU A 385 4.75 -16.49 -1.96
N SER A 386 5.92 -16.15 -2.51
CA SER A 386 6.53 -16.84 -3.65
C SER A 386 7.08 -18.23 -3.32
N GLY A 387 7.27 -18.55 -2.03
CA GLY A 387 7.70 -19.86 -1.54
C GLY A 387 6.54 -20.81 -1.23
N LEU A 388 5.30 -20.30 -1.17
CA LEU A 388 4.10 -21.12 -0.99
C LEU A 388 3.64 -21.72 -2.32
N ASP A 389 2.97 -22.87 -2.26
CA ASP A 389 2.09 -23.29 -3.34
C ASP A 389 0.87 -22.36 -3.36
N ARG A 390 0.93 -21.34 -4.21
CA ARG A 390 -0.12 -20.33 -4.36
C ARG A 390 -1.41 -20.91 -4.93
N GLN A 391 -1.37 -22.00 -5.71
CA GLN A 391 -2.58 -22.64 -6.22
C GLN A 391 -3.29 -23.40 -5.10
N ALA A 392 -2.55 -24.14 -4.29
CA ALA A 392 -3.10 -24.80 -3.10
C ALA A 392 -3.63 -23.80 -2.06
N ALA A 393 -2.95 -22.66 -1.89
CA ALA A 393 -3.41 -21.57 -1.02
C ALA A 393 -4.74 -20.96 -1.49
N THR A 394 -4.87 -20.65 -2.80
CA THR A 394 -6.13 -20.15 -3.36
C THR A 394 -7.24 -21.18 -3.25
N ALA A 395 -6.98 -22.45 -3.54
CA ALA A 395 -7.97 -23.53 -3.38
C ALA A 395 -8.45 -23.70 -1.92
N HIS A 396 -7.56 -23.52 -0.94
CA HIS A 396 -7.91 -23.49 0.49
C HIS A 396 -8.82 -22.31 0.81
N GLU A 397 -8.47 -21.09 0.37
CA GLU A 397 -9.29 -19.90 0.60
C GLU A 397 -10.67 -19.97 -0.11
N GLU A 398 -10.74 -20.53 -1.32
CA GLU A 398 -12.00 -20.78 -2.03
C GLU A 398 -12.91 -21.76 -1.27
N GLN A 399 -12.36 -22.91 -0.84
CA GLN A 399 -13.08 -23.90 -0.06
C GLN A 399 -13.58 -23.34 1.27
N LEU A 400 -12.73 -22.59 1.98
CA LEU A 400 -13.07 -21.97 3.25
C LEU A 400 -14.12 -20.86 3.07
N THR A 401 -14.06 -20.09 1.99
CA THR A 401 -15.06 -19.08 1.65
C THR A 401 -16.41 -19.71 1.37
N ALA A 402 -16.45 -20.78 0.56
CA ALA A 402 -17.68 -21.53 0.28
C ALA A 402 -18.27 -22.16 1.55
N TYR A 403 -17.43 -22.73 2.42
CA TYR A 403 -17.84 -23.23 3.73
C TYR A 403 -18.45 -22.13 4.60
N ALA A 404 -17.76 -21.00 4.73
CA ALA A 404 -18.22 -19.88 5.57
C ALA A 404 -19.51 -19.24 5.06
N MET A 405 -19.71 -19.13 3.75
CA MET A 405 -20.98 -18.67 3.18
C MET A 405 -22.13 -19.62 3.52
N ALA A 406 -21.91 -20.94 3.42
CA ALA A 406 -22.91 -21.94 3.78
C ALA A 406 -23.20 -21.97 5.30
N ALA A 407 -22.16 -21.87 6.13
CA ALA A 407 -22.28 -21.91 7.58
C ALA A 407 -22.96 -20.64 8.14
N LEU A 408 -22.58 -19.44 7.66
CA LEU A 408 -23.25 -18.18 8.03
C LEU A 408 -24.72 -18.14 7.62
N ALA A 409 -25.10 -18.77 6.50
CA ALA A 409 -26.49 -18.88 6.09
C ALA A 409 -27.37 -19.72 7.05
N THR A 410 -26.77 -20.46 8.00
CA THR A 410 -27.51 -21.16 9.07
C THR A 410 -27.86 -20.27 10.27
N VAL A 411 -27.25 -19.08 10.38
CA VAL A 411 -27.46 -18.16 11.50
C VAL A 411 -28.83 -17.47 11.33
N PRO A 412 -29.80 -17.64 12.25
CA PRO A 412 -31.11 -17.02 12.13
C PRO A 412 -31.03 -15.49 12.08
N GLY A 413 -31.70 -14.88 11.10
CA GLY A 413 -31.71 -13.43 10.94
C GLY A 413 -30.42 -12.82 10.36
N LEU A 414 -29.43 -13.62 9.98
CA LEU A 414 -28.24 -13.14 9.28
C LEU A 414 -28.54 -12.89 7.79
N GLN A 415 -28.05 -11.77 7.26
CA GLN A 415 -28.11 -11.43 5.83
C GLN A 415 -26.69 -11.18 5.30
N LEU A 416 -26.22 -12.02 4.37
CA LEU A 416 -24.99 -11.77 3.62
C LEU A 416 -25.20 -10.69 2.54
N ILE A 417 -24.18 -9.84 2.35
CA ILE A 417 -24.17 -8.75 1.37
C ILE A 417 -23.11 -9.06 0.30
N GLY A 418 -23.55 -9.17 -0.95
CA GLY A 418 -22.72 -9.61 -2.07
C GLY A 418 -22.54 -11.13 -2.12
N ASN A 419 -23.10 -11.75 -3.16
CA ASN A 419 -23.12 -13.19 -3.40
C ASN A 419 -22.59 -13.57 -4.80
N ALA A 420 -21.73 -12.73 -5.37
CA ALA A 420 -21.07 -12.97 -6.65
C ALA A 420 -20.30 -14.31 -6.65
N PRO A 421 -20.37 -15.12 -7.73
CA PRO A 421 -19.59 -16.35 -7.84
C PRO A 421 -18.09 -16.04 -7.90
N GLY A 422 -17.25 -16.96 -7.39
CA GLY A 422 -15.79 -16.78 -7.40
C GLY A 422 -15.26 -15.63 -6.54
N LYS A 423 -16.07 -15.11 -5.60
CA LYS A 423 -15.63 -14.07 -4.66
C LYS A 423 -14.52 -14.56 -3.73
N ILE A 424 -13.59 -13.65 -3.39
CA ILE A 424 -12.62 -13.87 -2.31
C ILE A 424 -13.33 -13.99 -0.96
N GLY A 425 -12.59 -14.44 0.07
CA GLY A 425 -13.05 -14.62 1.45
C GLY A 425 -13.40 -13.34 2.20
N VAL A 426 -14.29 -12.51 1.66
CA VAL A 426 -14.85 -11.32 2.27
C VAL A 426 -16.36 -11.53 2.48
N LEU A 427 -16.74 -11.60 3.75
CA LEU A 427 -18.06 -11.94 4.24
C LEU A 427 -18.63 -10.71 4.94
N THR A 428 -19.26 -9.83 4.18
CA THR A 428 -20.01 -8.69 4.74
C THR A 428 -21.44 -9.14 5.03
N PHE A 429 -21.95 -8.82 6.22
CA PHE A 429 -23.27 -9.23 6.70
C PHE A 429 -23.91 -8.25 7.68
N LEU A 430 -25.20 -8.44 7.88
CA LEU A 430 -26.02 -7.87 8.94
C LEU A 430 -26.62 -9.01 9.78
N LEU A 431 -26.98 -8.73 11.03
CA LEU A 431 -27.72 -9.65 11.89
C LEU A 431 -28.94 -8.92 12.46
N ALA A 432 -30.14 -9.46 12.21
CA ALA A 432 -31.41 -8.83 12.52
C ALA A 432 -31.57 -8.51 14.02
N GLY A 433 -31.80 -7.23 14.33
CA GLY A 433 -31.97 -6.75 15.71
C GLY A 433 -30.68 -6.22 16.36
N THR A 434 -29.55 -6.18 15.64
CA THR A 434 -28.26 -5.68 16.16
C THR A 434 -27.72 -4.52 15.31
N ASP A 435 -27.09 -3.53 15.95
CA ASP A 435 -26.25 -2.57 15.23
C ASP A 435 -24.89 -3.21 14.87
N PRO A 436 -24.33 -2.97 13.68
CA PRO A 436 -23.05 -3.54 13.29
C PRO A 436 -21.88 -3.26 14.26
N ILE A 437 -21.83 -2.08 14.89
CA ILE A 437 -20.76 -1.71 15.82
C ILE A 437 -20.90 -2.49 17.12
N ASP A 438 -22.12 -2.58 17.67
CA ASP A 438 -22.41 -3.35 18.88
C ASP A 438 -22.16 -4.85 18.65
N LEU A 439 -22.53 -5.37 17.47
CA LEU A 439 -22.26 -6.75 17.08
C LEU A 439 -20.75 -7.05 17.01
N ALA A 440 -19.96 -6.16 16.41
CA ALA A 440 -18.50 -6.31 16.39
C ALA A 440 -17.88 -6.23 17.79
N GLY A 441 -18.42 -5.39 18.68
CA GLY A 441 -18.03 -5.34 20.09
C GLY A 441 -18.35 -6.62 20.84
N ALA A 442 -19.53 -7.21 20.61
CA ALA A 442 -19.92 -8.49 21.21
C ALA A 442 -19.05 -9.66 20.72
N LEU A 443 -18.65 -9.66 19.44
CA LEU A 443 -17.71 -10.64 18.87
C LEU A 443 -16.28 -10.49 19.42
N ASP A 444 -15.79 -9.27 19.63
CA ASP A 444 -14.50 -9.03 20.28
C ASP A 444 -14.43 -9.62 21.70
N GLN A 445 -15.53 -9.54 22.47
CA GLN A 445 -15.63 -10.21 23.78
C GLN A 445 -15.59 -11.75 23.71
N GLN A 446 -15.80 -12.33 22.53
CA GLN A 446 -15.59 -13.76 22.26
C GLN A 446 -14.19 -14.08 21.69
N GLY A 447 -13.31 -13.08 21.53
CA GLY A 447 -11.97 -13.23 20.93
C GLY A 447 -11.96 -13.10 19.40
N ILE A 448 -13.09 -12.72 18.79
CA ILE A 448 -13.31 -12.76 17.34
C ILE A 448 -13.19 -11.35 16.75
N ALA A 449 -12.07 -11.08 16.08
CA ALA A 449 -11.76 -9.77 15.51
C ALA A 449 -12.36 -9.61 14.11
N VAL A 450 -13.53 -8.98 14.03
CA VAL A 450 -14.18 -8.50 12.78
C VAL A 450 -14.13 -6.96 12.70
N ARG A 451 -14.61 -6.38 11.59
CA ARG A 451 -14.75 -4.92 11.46
C ARG A 451 -16.19 -4.52 11.14
N ALA A 452 -16.67 -3.46 11.79
CA ALA A 452 -17.93 -2.81 11.47
C ALA A 452 -17.74 -1.46 10.76
N GLY A 453 -18.83 -0.95 10.17
CA GLY A 453 -18.92 0.40 9.61
C GLY A 453 -19.02 0.41 8.08
N HIS A 454 -18.56 1.49 7.45
CA HIS A 454 -18.70 1.68 6.00
C HIS A 454 -17.53 1.12 5.16
N HIS A 455 -16.54 0.50 5.81
CA HIS A 455 -15.35 -0.14 5.21
C HIS A 455 -14.63 0.66 4.11
N CYS A 456 -14.69 2.00 4.17
CA CYS A 456 -14.20 2.89 3.10
C CYS A 456 -14.75 2.57 1.69
N ALA A 457 -15.99 2.10 1.58
CA ALA A 457 -16.68 1.87 0.31
C ALA A 457 -18.18 2.22 0.44
N GLN A 458 -18.47 3.47 0.84
CA GLN A 458 -19.85 3.95 1.02
C GLN A 458 -20.75 3.79 -0.23
N PRO A 459 -20.27 4.05 -1.47
CA PRO A 459 -21.09 3.83 -2.68
C PRO A 459 -21.49 2.36 -2.87
N ALA A 460 -20.59 1.43 -2.55
CA ALA A 460 -20.86 -0.01 -2.65
C ALA A 460 -21.96 -0.43 -1.67
N LEU A 461 -21.90 0.01 -0.42
CA LEU A 461 -22.95 -0.25 0.57
C LEU A 461 -24.27 0.44 0.22
N ALA A 462 -24.22 1.67 -0.30
CA ALA A 462 -25.40 2.42 -0.72
C ALA A 462 -26.16 1.73 -1.87
N ALA A 463 -25.48 0.98 -2.74
CA ALA A 463 -26.12 0.18 -3.78
C ALA A 463 -27.01 -0.95 -3.20
N PHE A 464 -26.75 -1.39 -1.97
CA PHE A 464 -27.60 -2.33 -1.21
C PHE A 464 -28.54 -1.61 -0.21
N GLY A 465 -28.61 -0.28 -0.24
CA GLY A 465 -29.40 0.52 0.70
C GLY A 465 -28.78 0.65 2.10
N LEU A 466 -27.49 0.34 2.26
CA LEU A 466 -26.81 0.27 3.56
C LEU A 466 -25.86 1.46 3.78
N GLN A 467 -25.66 1.79 5.07
CA GLN A 467 -24.64 2.77 5.51
C GLN A 467 -23.46 2.11 6.24
N SER A 468 -23.72 1.01 6.93
CA SER A 468 -22.78 0.21 7.69
C SER A 468 -23.12 -1.27 7.58
N ALA A 469 -22.11 -2.13 7.77
CA ALA A 469 -22.28 -3.57 7.93
C ALA A 469 -21.16 -4.12 8.83
N VAL A 470 -21.24 -5.40 9.20
CA VAL A 470 -20.10 -6.16 9.75
C VAL A 470 -19.41 -6.88 8.60
N ARG A 471 -18.09 -6.98 8.67
CA ARG A 471 -17.27 -7.73 7.72
C ARG A 471 -16.30 -8.64 8.47
N ALA A 472 -16.50 -9.95 8.30
CA ALA A 472 -15.45 -10.94 8.46
C ALA A 472 -14.69 -11.07 7.13
N SER A 473 -13.39 -11.28 7.20
CA SER A 473 -12.51 -11.41 6.05
C SER A 473 -11.41 -12.41 6.37
N LEU A 474 -11.31 -13.45 5.56
CA LEU A 474 -10.41 -14.58 5.67
C LEU A 474 -9.06 -14.27 5.02
N ALA A 475 -8.07 -15.11 5.30
CA ALA A 475 -6.79 -15.20 4.63
C ALA A 475 -6.27 -16.65 4.71
N LEU A 476 -5.20 -16.96 3.98
CA LEU A 476 -4.56 -18.28 3.93
C LEU A 476 -4.25 -18.97 5.27
N TYR A 477 -4.18 -18.27 6.41
CA TYR A 477 -3.98 -18.89 7.73
C TYR A 477 -5.28 -19.18 8.50
N ASN A 478 -6.45 -18.80 7.96
CA ASN A 478 -7.72 -19.08 8.62
C ASN A 478 -8.18 -20.52 8.38
N THR A 479 -8.96 -21.05 9.30
CA THR A 479 -9.42 -22.45 9.32
C THR A 479 -10.94 -22.57 9.37
N VAL A 480 -11.45 -23.78 9.16
CA VAL A 480 -12.87 -24.13 9.42
C VAL A 480 -13.26 -23.80 10.87
N GLN A 481 -12.38 -24.04 11.85
CA GLN A 481 -12.66 -23.71 13.25
C GLN A 481 -12.83 -22.20 13.47
N ASP A 482 -12.01 -21.36 12.83
CA ASP A 482 -12.17 -19.89 12.92
C ASP A 482 -13.56 -19.42 12.39
N VAL A 483 -14.17 -20.20 11.48
CA VAL A 483 -15.53 -19.96 10.94
C VAL A 483 -16.60 -20.52 11.88
N ASP A 484 -16.39 -21.72 12.43
CA ASP A 484 -17.32 -22.34 13.38
C ASP A 484 -17.45 -21.52 14.66
N ASP A 485 -16.35 -20.97 15.17
CA ASP A 485 -16.32 -20.06 16.32
C ASP A 485 -17.12 -18.78 16.05
N LEU A 486 -17.01 -18.21 14.83
CA LEU A 486 -17.83 -17.07 14.39
C LEU A 486 -19.33 -17.44 14.35
N VAL A 487 -19.69 -18.56 13.74
CA VAL A 487 -21.09 -19.00 13.63
C VAL A 487 -21.70 -19.28 15.01
N ALA A 488 -20.97 -19.97 15.88
CA ALA A 488 -21.41 -20.24 17.25
C ALA A 488 -21.60 -18.96 18.07
N ALA A 489 -20.69 -17.99 17.95
CA ALA A 489 -20.81 -16.69 18.61
C ALA A 489 -22.03 -15.90 18.10
N LEU A 490 -22.24 -15.85 16.78
CA LEU A 490 -23.40 -15.16 16.17
C LEU A 490 -24.73 -15.81 16.59
N GLN A 491 -24.82 -17.14 16.62
CA GLN A 491 -26.01 -17.84 17.11
C GLN A 491 -26.28 -17.56 18.60
N GLY A 492 -25.22 -17.53 19.42
CA GLY A 492 -25.32 -17.19 20.85
C GLY A 492 -25.81 -15.75 21.08
N ILE A 493 -25.30 -14.79 20.31
CA ILE A 493 -25.74 -13.38 20.34
C ILE A 493 -27.22 -13.28 19.93
N GLN A 494 -27.61 -13.91 18.82
CA GLN A 494 -29.00 -13.87 18.35
C GLN A 494 -29.98 -14.50 19.35
N ALA A 495 -29.59 -15.60 20.01
CA ALA A 495 -30.40 -16.22 21.05
C ALA A 495 -30.56 -15.32 22.29
N ALA A 496 -29.55 -14.53 22.64
CA ALA A 496 -29.64 -13.54 23.72
C ALA A 496 -30.57 -12.37 23.35
N THR A 497 -30.43 -11.82 22.13
CA THR A 497 -31.29 -10.72 21.62
C THR A 497 -32.75 -11.15 21.45
N ALA A 498 -33.03 -12.43 21.16
CA ALA A 498 -34.39 -12.95 21.06
C ALA A 498 -35.05 -13.21 22.45
N ALA A 499 -34.27 -13.18 23.54
CA ALA A 499 -34.74 -13.39 24.91
C ALA A 499 -34.93 -12.09 25.72
N SER A 500 -34.50 -10.95 25.17
CA SER A 500 -34.61 -9.59 25.73
C SER A 500 -35.75 -8.79 25.09
#